data_AF-A0A1X1UC65-F1
#
_entry.id   AF-A0A1X1UC65-F1
#
_cell.length_a   1.000
_cell.length_b   1.000
_cell.length_c   1.000
_cell.angle_alpha   90.00
_cell.angle_beta   90.00
_cell.angle_gamma   90.00
#
_symmetry.space_group_name_H-M   'P 1'
#
loop_
_entity.id
_entity.type
_entity.pdbx_description
1 polymer ?
#
loop_
_entity_poly.entity_id
_entity_poly.type
_entity_poly.pdbx_seq_one_letter_code
_entity_poly.pdbx_strand_id
1 'polypeptide(L)'
;MTVIDITDAWGPLAEPIHSDAAGPTDPVWKDNAYLSFWDTANEVFGSFHVSTSPNGTGARRARCSVSVRGNVLEIIEDLPPGSFASESIDFGLGGVIAVRHPRLRADLVNTPLFVAADYAVGGVVPELVPGKPLQHFQQACELTGTLVLDGAESPVQARGMRDRTWGFRDESAQWIEYAGLVAVIDDTFITVMKFLGADGTLRSDGFLIDADRSRTIADVTFGRNAAGQFRLARLRDVEGDTRVVTLSSRLAGFFVPMGADSEGPSFGTYDDFMALESDNRSGAGFFEQGILHRVF
;
A
#
# COMPACT_ATOMS: atom_id res chain seq x y z
N MET A 1 -19.94 16.56 3.52
CA MET A 1 -19.67 15.84 2.26
C MET A 1 -20.65 14.70 2.15
N THR A 2 -21.30 14.56 0.99
CA THR A 2 -22.10 13.38 0.65
C THR A 2 -21.18 12.26 0.12
N VAL A 3 -21.64 11.01 0.05
CA VAL A 3 -20.85 9.87 -0.48
C VAL A 3 -20.41 10.09 -1.94
N ILE A 4 -21.22 10.81 -2.72
CA ILE A 4 -20.90 11.18 -4.11
C ILE A 4 -19.72 12.16 -4.13
N ASP A 5 -19.70 13.16 -3.25
CA ASP A 5 -18.60 14.14 -3.16
C ASP A 5 -17.25 13.50 -2.80
N ILE A 6 -17.25 12.37 -2.07
CA ILE A 6 -16.02 11.66 -1.70
C ILE A 6 -15.50 10.80 -2.85
N THR A 7 -16.40 10.21 -3.65
CA THR A 7 -16.00 9.34 -4.78
C THR A 7 -15.28 10.14 -5.86
N ASP A 8 -15.81 11.31 -6.22
CA ASP A 8 -15.18 12.20 -7.20
C ASP A 8 -13.81 12.72 -6.71
N ALA A 9 -13.62 12.83 -5.39
CA ALA A 9 -12.37 13.31 -4.79
C ALA A 9 -11.21 12.32 -4.91
N TRP A 10 -11.48 11.04 -5.13
CA TRP A 10 -10.44 9.99 -5.22
C TRP A 10 -9.84 9.85 -6.62
N GLY A 11 -10.44 10.42 -7.66
CA GLY A 11 -9.93 10.37 -9.03
C GLY A 11 -9.52 8.95 -9.46
N PRO A 12 -8.26 8.71 -9.90
CA PRO A 12 -7.82 7.38 -10.33
C PRO A 12 -7.81 6.33 -9.22
N LEU A 13 -7.85 6.72 -7.94
CA LEU A 13 -7.94 5.77 -6.83
C LEU A 13 -9.36 5.19 -6.67
N ALA A 14 -10.36 5.80 -7.29
CA ALA A 14 -11.72 5.27 -7.40
C ALA A 14 -11.98 4.55 -8.74
N GLU A 15 -10.94 4.22 -9.49
CA GLU A 15 -11.07 3.50 -10.76
C GLU A 15 -11.82 2.16 -10.56
N PRO A 16 -12.90 1.90 -11.32
CA PRO A 16 -13.66 0.66 -11.25
C PRO A 16 -12.84 -0.60 -11.54
N ILE A 17 -13.46 -1.77 -11.34
CA ILE A 17 -12.85 -3.07 -11.62
C ILE A 17 -12.82 -3.32 -13.12
N HIS A 18 -11.72 -3.89 -13.61
CA HIS A 18 -11.54 -4.28 -15.00
C HIS A 18 -11.84 -5.76 -15.23
N SER A 19 -13.11 -6.14 -15.21
CA SER A 19 -13.55 -7.55 -15.31
C SER A 19 -13.08 -8.28 -16.57
N ASP A 20 -12.85 -7.55 -17.67
CA ASP A 20 -12.56 -8.11 -18.99
C ASP A 20 -11.17 -7.71 -19.52
N ALA A 21 -10.29 -7.18 -18.66
CA ALA A 21 -8.97 -6.69 -19.10
C ALA A 21 -7.97 -7.81 -19.45
N ALA A 22 -8.20 -9.04 -18.98
CA ALA A 22 -7.35 -10.18 -19.26
C ALA A 22 -8.14 -11.50 -19.21
N GLY A 23 -7.86 -12.38 -20.17
CA GLY A 23 -8.38 -13.74 -20.22
C GLY A 23 -7.48 -14.77 -19.53
N PRO A 24 -7.92 -16.04 -19.46
CA PRO A 24 -7.18 -17.11 -18.77
C PRO A 24 -5.78 -17.41 -19.33
N THR A 25 -5.51 -17.05 -20.59
CA THR A 25 -4.22 -17.29 -21.26
C THR A 25 -3.31 -16.08 -21.29
N ASP A 26 -3.81 -14.91 -20.87
CA ASP A 26 -3.00 -13.69 -20.81
C ASP A 26 -2.05 -13.74 -19.61
N PRO A 27 -0.96 -12.96 -19.63
CA PRO A 27 -0.16 -12.72 -18.43
C PRO A 27 -1.02 -12.24 -17.25
N VAL A 28 -0.53 -12.42 -16.03
CA VAL A 28 -1.29 -12.06 -14.82
C VAL A 28 -1.65 -10.58 -14.87
N TRP A 29 -2.95 -10.30 -14.77
CA TRP A 29 -3.47 -8.95 -14.54
C TRP A 29 -3.59 -8.74 -13.04
N LYS A 30 -3.15 -7.59 -12.53
CA LYS A 30 -3.45 -7.13 -11.18
C LYS A 30 -4.60 -6.15 -11.24
N ASP A 31 -5.51 -6.26 -10.30
CA ASP A 31 -6.57 -5.28 -10.08
C ASP A 31 -6.77 -5.14 -8.58
N ASN A 32 -5.91 -4.31 -7.98
CA ASN A 32 -5.75 -4.19 -6.54
C ASN A 32 -6.28 -2.85 -6.04
N ALA A 33 -6.89 -2.88 -4.86
CA ALA A 33 -7.10 -1.72 -4.01
C ALA A 33 -6.47 -2.01 -2.64
N TYR A 34 -5.67 -1.07 -2.16
CA TYR A 34 -5.00 -1.19 -0.88
C TYR A 34 -5.21 0.08 -0.05
N LEU A 35 -5.25 -0.10 1.26
CA LEU A 35 -5.20 0.98 2.24
C LEU A 35 -4.29 0.54 3.37
N SER A 36 -3.34 1.38 3.76
CA SER A 36 -2.65 1.25 5.05
C SER A 36 -2.90 2.47 5.91
N PHE A 37 -3.06 2.28 7.21
CA PHE A 37 -3.36 3.35 8.14
C PHE A 37 -2.65 3.17 9.49
N TRP A 38 -2.34 4.30 10.11
CA TRP A 38 -1.63 4.38 11.38
C TRP A 38 -2.17 5.52 12.25
N ASP A 39 -2.61 5.14 13.44
CA ASP A 39 -3.00 6.02 14.53
C ASP A 39 -2.06 5.70 15.70
N THR A 40 -0.97 6.46 15.77
CA THR A 40 0.08 6.24 16.77
C THR A 40 -0.37 6.64 18.18
N ALA A 41 -1.36 7.54 18.30
CA ALA A 41 -1.86 8.00 19.59
C ALA A 41 -2.75 6.95 20.26
N ASN A 42 -3.55 6.23 19.48
CA ASN A 42 -4.43 5.17 19.98
C ASN A 42 -3.83 3.75 19.83
N GLU A 43 -2.62 3.65 19.27
CA GLU A 43 -1.94 2.39 18.95
C GLU A 43 -2.79 1.48 18.04
N VAL A 44 -3.37 2.08 17.00
CA VAL A 44 -4.19 1.38 16.00
C VAL A 44 -3.49 1.43 14.65
N PHE A 45 -3.20 0.26 14.10
CA PHE A 45 -2.54 0.10 12.80
C PHE A 45 -3.30 -0.92 11.97
N GLY A 46 -3.28 -0.78 10.66
CA GLY A 46 -3.86 -1.81 9.83
C GLY A 46 -3.67 -1.60 8.35
N SER A 47 -4.03 -2.64 7.62
CA SER A 47 -4.07 -2.63 6.17
C SER A 47 -5.29 -3.38 5.64
N PHE A 48 -5.79 -2.90 4.52
CA PHE A 48 -6.73 -3.60 3.66
C PHE A 48 -6.03 -3.88 2.34
N HIS A 49 -6.17 -5.09 1.83
CA HIS A 49 -5.68 -5.45 0.49
C HIS A 49 -6.73 -6.29 -0.20
N VAL A 50 -7.30 -5.74 -1.27
CA VAL A 50 -8.32 -6.40 -2.07
C VAL A 50 -7.78 -6.61 -3.48
N SER A 51 -7.71 -7.86 -3.92
CA SER A 51 -7.21 -8.29 -5.22
C SER A 51 -8.34 -8.93 -6.02
N THR A 52 -8.75 -8.28 -7.12
CA THR A 52 -9.94 -8.63 -7.92
C THR A 52 -9.60 -9.19 -9.31
N SER A 53 -8.32 -9.48 -9.56
CA SER A 53 -7.77 -9.90 -10.84
C SER A 53 -8.66 -10.90 -11.60
N PRO A 54 -9.07 -10.61 -12.85
CA PRO A 54 -10.00 -11.45 -13.60
C PRO A 54 -9.40 -12.83 -13.95
N ASN A 55 -8.09 -12.89 -14.19
CA ASN A 55 -7.35 -14.14 -14.45
C ASN A 55 -6.51 -14.63 -13.24
N GLY A 56 -6.71 -14.05 -12.05
CA GLY A 56 -5.97 -14.38 -10.82
C GLY A 56 -6.56 -15.53 -10.00
N THR A 57 -6.79 -16.70 -10.61
CA THR A 57 -7.32 -17.88 -9.88
C THR A 57 -6.40 -18.22 -8.70
N GLY A 58 -6.95 -18.33 -7.49
CA GLY A 58 -6.20 -18.56 -6.25
C GLY A 58 -5.48 -17.34 -5.65
N ALA A 59 -5.50 -16.19 -6.34
CA ALA A 59 -4.90 -14.94 -5.88
C ALA A 59 -5.93 -13.83 -5.57
N ARG A 60 -7.21 -14.08 -5.85
CA ARG A 60 -8.33 -13.19 -5.50
C ARG A 60 -8.64 -13.29 -4.01
N ARG A 61 -8.58 -12.18 -3.30
CA ARG A 61 -8.82 -12.12 -1.86
C ARG A 61 -9.19 -10.72 -1.39
N ALA A 62 -10.00 -10.66 -0.34
CA ALA A 62 -10.06 -9.50 0.54
C ALA A 62 -9.32 -9.82 1.82
N ARG A 63 -8.48 -8.88 2.26
CA ARG A 63 -7.73 -8.99 3.50
C ARG A 63 -7.94 -7.75 4.35
N CYS A 64 -8.10 -7.96 5.65
CA CYS A 64 -8.06 -6.94 6.68
C CYS A 64 -7.09 -7.40 7.77
N SER A 65 -6.01 -6.65 7.96
CA SER A 65 -5.05 -6.84 9.06
C SER A 65 -5.12 -5.65 9.98
N VAL A 66 -5.34 -5.89 11.27
CA VAL A 66 -5.42 -4.82 12.27
C VAL A 66 -4.60 -5.19 13.50
N SER A 67 -3.97 -4.18 14.09
CA SER A 67 -3.31 -4.23 15.40
C SER A 67 -3.91 -3.12 16.26
N VAL A 68 -4.46 -3.48 17.42
CA VAL A 68 -5.01 -2.53 18.39
C VAL A 68 -4.33 -2.77 19.73
N ARG A 69 -3.45 -1.84 20.13
CA ARG A 69 -2.64 -1.95 21.37
C ARG A 69 -1.90 -3.28 21.46
N GLY A 70 -1.34 -3.72 20.33
CA GLY A 70 -0.60 -4.98 20.19
C GLY A 70 -1.46 -6.23 19.97
N ASN A 71 -2.79 -6.16 20.07
CA ASN A 71 -3.67 -7.28 19.72
C ASN A 71 -3.87 -7.32 18.21
N VAL A 72 -3.41 -8.40 17.58
CA VAL A 72 -3.44 -8.57 16.12
C VAL A 72 -4.57 -9.50 15.70
N LEU A 73 -5.30 -9.11 14.66
CA LEU A 73 -6.22 -9.97 13.92
C LEU A 73 -5.97 -9.82 12.43
N GLU A 74 -5.96 -10.95 11.74
CA GLU A 74 -5.97 -11.01 10.27
C GLU A 74 -7.20 -11.77 9.81
N ILE A 75 -7.95 -11.16 8.90
CA ILE A 75 -9.08 -11.75 8.19
C ILE A 75 -8.64 -11.85 6.73
N ILE A 76 -8.70 -13.04 6.17
CA ILE A 76 -8.40 -13.30 4.77
C ILE A 76 -9.56 -14.13 4.22
N GLU A 77 -10.25 -13.57 3.24
CA GLU A 77 -11.43 -14.17 2.64
C GLU A 77 -11.27 -14.25 1.13
N ASP A 78 -11.83 -15.31 0.55
CA ASP A 78 -11.97 -15.42 -0.90
C ASP A 78 -12.82 -14.27 -1.42
N LEU A 79 -12.44 -13.77 -2.60
CA LEU A 79 -13.14 -12.66 -3.23
C LEU A 79 -13.91 -13.12 -4.48
N PRO A 80 -15.23 -12.83 -4.55
CA PRO A 80 -15.99 -13.02 -5.77
C PRO A 80 -15.37 -12.24 -6.93
N PRO A 81 -15.42 -12.75 -8.18
CA PRO A 81 -14.98 -11.98 -9.33
C PRO A 81 -15.75 -10.66 -9.42
N GLY A 82 -15.05 -9.57 -9.75
CA GLY A 82 -15.71 -8.27 -9.98
C GLY A 82 -16.28 -7.61 -8.72
N SER A 83 -15.76 -7.93 -7.53
CA SER A 83 -16.23 -7.38 -6.25
C SER A 83 -15.08 -6.85 -5.42
N PHE A 84 -15.25 -5.71 -4.75
CA PHE A 84 -14.40 -5.27 -3.64
C PHE A 84 -14.93 -5.68 -2.26
N ALA A 85 -15.98 -6.52 -2.24
CA ALA A 85 -16.62 -7.04 -1.05
C ALA A 85 -16.56 -8.57 -0.98
N SER A 86 -16.21 -9.08 0.20
CA SER A 86 -16.22 -10.51 0.59
C SER A 86 -17.31 -10.77 1.63
N GLU A 87 -17.21 -11.86 2.41
CA GLU A 87 -18.22 -12.22 3.42
C GLU A 87 -18.35 -11.15 4.51
N SER A 88 -17.22 -10.67 5.03
CA SER A 88 -17.21 -9.71 6.14
C SER A 88 -16.58 -8.37 5.81
N ILE A 89 -15.88 -8.23 4.69
CA ILE A 89 -15.15 -7.01 4.32
C ILE A 89 -15.85 -6.34 3.14
N ASP A 90 -16.15 -5.05 3.26
CA ASP A 90 -16.62 -4.20 2.17
C ASP A 90 -15.64 -3.02 2.01
N PHE A 91 -14.85 -3.04 0.93
CA PHE A 91 -13.92 -1.97 0.57
C PHE A 91 -14.56 -1.04 -0.45
N GLY A 92 -15.19 0.03 0.03
CA GLY A 92 -15.85 1.00 -0.83
C GLY A 92 -14.86 1.96 -1.49
N LEU A 93 -14.81 1.97 -2.82
CA LEU A 93 -13.95 2.89 -3.57
C LEU A 93 -14.26 4.38 -3.31
N GLY A 94 -15.45 4.69 -2.81
CA GLY A 94 -15.85 6.02 -2.34
C GLY A 94 -15.29 6.41 -0.98
N GLY A 95 -14.33 5.67 -0.41
CA GLY A 95 -13.68 6.01 0.86
C GLY A 95 -14.49 5.61 2.10
N VAL A 96 -15.40 4.63 1.97
CA VAL A 96 -16.12 4.05 3.10
C VAL A 96 -15.78 2.57 3.15
N ILE A 97 -15.30 2.11 4.30
CA ILE A 97 -14.90 0.72 4.50
C ILE A 97 -15.65 0.17 5.70
N ALA A 98 -16.25 -1.01 5.55
CA ALA A 98 -16.94 -1.70 6.61
C ALA A 98 -16.37 -3.11 6.82
N VAL A 99 -16.26 -3.51 8.09
CA VAL A 99 -15.96 -4.90 8.46
C VAL A 99 -17.05 -5.41 9.41
N ARG A 100 -17.53 -6.63 9.16
CA ARG A 100 -18.60 -7.31 9.91
C ARG A 100 -18.22 -8.78 10.18
N HIS A 101 -17.19 -8.97 10.99
CA HIS A 101 -16.67 -10.27 11.36
C HIS A 101 -16.95 -10.56 12.85
N PRO A 102 -17.13 -11.83 13.29
CA PRO A 102 -17.44 -12.14 14.70
C PRO A 102 -16.46 -11.56 15.74
N ARG A 103 -15.20 -11.37 15.32
CA ARG A 103 -14.14 -10.79 16.15
C ARG A 103 -13.84 -9.33 15.84
N LEU A 104 -14.31 -8.80 14.72
CA LEU A 104 -13.98 -7.44 14.27
C LEU A 104 -15.19 -6.76 13.63
N ARG A 105 -15.57 -5.62 14.20
CA ARG A 105 -16.47 -4.68 13.54
C ARG A 105 -15.75 -3.38 13.30
N ALA A 106 -15.80 -2.87 12.07
CA ALA A 106 -15.23 -1.58 11.74
C ALA A 106 -16.18 -0.78 10.84
N ASP A 107 -16.28 0.51 11.10
CA ASP A 107 -17.01 1.49 10.29
C ASP A 107 -16.06 2.67 10.09
N LEU A 108 -15.44 2.74 8.92
CA LEU A 108 -14.33 3.65 8.63
C LEU A 108 -14.62 4.53 7.41
N VAL A 109 -14.20 5.78 7.50
CA VAL A 109 -14.27 6.75 6.40
C VAL A 109 -12.88 7.30 6.17
N ASN A 110 -12.36 7.14 4.94
CA ASN A 110 -11.13 7.78 4.50
C ASN A 110 -11.39 8.92 3.53
N THR A 111 -10.67 10.02 3.76
CA THR A 111 -10.70 11.22 2.93
C THR A 111 -9.32 11.49 2.35
N PRO A 112 -9.22 11.89 1.08
CA PRO A 112 -7.94 12.13 0.43
C PRO A 112 -7.21 13.31 1.06
N LEU A 113 -5.88 13.20 1.13
CA LEU A 113 -4.95 14.27 1.45
C LEU A 113 -4.04 14.50 0.24
N PHE A 114 -3.75 15.77 -0.03
CA PHE A 114 -2.87 16.21 -1.11
C PHE A 114 -3.30 15.68 -2.49
N VAL A 115 -2.47 15.89 -3.51
CA VAL A 115 -2.67 15.28 -4.84
C VAL A 115 -2.15 13.83 -4.87
N ALA A 116 -2.68 13.02 -5.77
CA ALA A 116 -2.19 11.66 -5.98
C ALA A 116 -0.77 11.64 -6.57
N ALA A 117 0.05 10.72 -6.08
CA ALA A 117 1.28 10.28 -6.72
C ALA A 117 0.92 9.34 -7.89
N ASP A 118 1.38 9.69 -9.09
CA ASP A 118 1.18 8.93 -10.31
C ASP A 118 2.46 8.18 -10.70
N TYR A 119 2.51 6.89 -10.36
CA TYR A 119 3.63 6.01 -10.71
C TYR A 119 3.48 5.39 -12.11
N ALA A 120 2.38 5.62 -12.83
CA ALA A 120 2.17 5.08 -14.17
C ALA A 120 3.11 5.74 -15.21
N VAL A 121 3.57 6.97 -14.93
CA VAL A 121 4.42 7.75 -15.84
C VAL A 121 5.91 7.47 -15.65
N GLY A 122 6.34 7.21 -14.41
CA GLY A 122 7.77 7.09 -14.07
C GLY A 122 8.44 5.78 -14.50
N GLY A 123 7.64 4.74 -14.80
CA GLY A 123 8.16 3.44 -15.24
C GLY A 123 9.01 2.73 -14.18
N VAL A 124 8.80 3.04 -12.90
CA VAL A 124 9.52 2.42 -11.79
C VAL A 124 9.30 0.91 -11.73
N VAL A 125 8.07 0.50 -12.01
CA VAL A 125 7.69 -0.88 -12.26
C VAL A 125 7.83 -1.13 -13.77
N PRO A 126 8.69 -2.08 -14.20
CA PRO A 126 8.82 -2.38 -15.62
C PRO A 126 7.52 -2.94 -16.18
N GLU A 127 7.28 -2.77 -17.48
CA GLU A 127 6.13 -3.38 -18.14
C GLU A 127 6.29 -4.90 -18.21
N LEU A 128 5.25 -5.67 -17.88
CA LEU A 128 5.21 -7.11 -18.16
C LEU A 128 4.87 -7.38 -19.63
N VAL A 129 3.99 -6.56 -20.19
CA VAL A 129 3.56 -6.63 -21.59
C VAL A 129 3.95 -5.32 -22.29
N PRO A 130 4.75 -5.37 -23.37
CA PRO A 130 5.20 -4.16 -24.06
C PRO A 130 4.06 -3.24 -24.49
N GLY A 131 4.18 -1.95 -24.16
CA GLY A 131 3.19 -0.91 -24.47
C GLY A 131 1.94 -0.95 -23.59
N LYS A 132 1.96 -1.74 -22.50
CA LYS A 132 0.87 -1.82 -21.51
C LYS A 132 1.43 -1.54 -20.10
N PRO A 133 1.74 -0.26 -19.80
CA PRO A 133 2.31 0.09 -18.50
C PRO A 133 1.31 -0.16 -17.38
N LEU A 134 1.85 -0.57 -16.23
CA LEU A 134 1.08 -0.71 -15.00
C LEU A 134 0.56 0.67 -14.59
N GLN A 135 -0.73 0.74 -14.29
CA GLN A 135 -1.34 1.91 -13.67
C GLN A 135 -1.20 1.74 -12.17
N HIS A 136 -0.53 2.68 -11.50
CA HIS A 136 -0.27 2.63 -10.06
C HIS A 136 -0.36 4.03 -9.49
N PHE A 137 -1.34 4.24 -8.60
CA PHE A 137 -1.58 5.53 -7.97
C PHE A 137 -1.55 5.37 -6.45
N GLN A 138 -0.97 6.35 -5.76
CA GLN A 138 -0.96 6.41 -4.31
C GLN A 138 -1.33 7.79 -3.81
N GLN A 139 -2.09 7.86 -2.72
CA GLN A 139 -2.48 9.13 -2.13
C GLN A 139 -2.57 8.99 -0.63
N ALA A 140 -2.04 9.99 0.10
CA ALA A 140 -2.24 10.05 1.53
C ALA A 140 -3.72 10.24 1.88
N CYS A 141 -4.10 9.83 3.07
CA CYS A 141 -5.47 10.00 3.54
C CYS A 141 -5.55 10.27 5.03
N GLU A 142 -6.65 10.87 5.47
CA GLU A 142 -7.13 10.72 6.84
C GLU A 142 -8.10 9.55 6.89
N LEU A 143 -8.15 8.86 8.02
CA LEU A 143 -9.10 7.79 8.28
C LEU A 143 -9.73 8.04 9.65
N THR A 144 -11.06 8.08 9.69
CA THR A 144 -11.82 8.25 10.92
C THR A 144 -12.86 7.16 11.07
N GLY A 145 -13.20 6.80 12.30
CA GLY A 145 -14.26 5.84 12.55
C GLY A 145 -14.09 5.10 13.87
N THR A 146 -14.71 3.93 13.93
CA THR A 146 -14.67 3.07 15.12
C THR A 146 -14.30 1.65 14.73
N LEU A 147 -13.47 1.02 15.56
CA LEU A 147 -13.08 -0.37 15.46
C LEU A 147 -13.40 -1.09 16.78
N VAL A 148 -14.08 -2.23 16.71
CA VAL A 148 -14.35 -3.10 17.85
C VAL A 148 -13.67 -4.45 17.61
N LEU A 149 -12.61 -4.74 18.37
CA LEU A 149 -11.84 -5.99 18.29
C LEU A 149 -12.07 -6.81 19.55
N ASP A 150 -12.58 -8.04 19.40
CA ASP A 150 -12.91 -8.95 20.51
C ASP A 150 -13.76 -8.27 21.61
N GLY A 151 -14.68 -7.39 21.19
CA GLY A 151 -15.58 -6.63 22.07
C GLY A 151 -14.99 -5.35 22.66
N ALA A 152 -13.70 -5.06 22.46
CA ALA A 152 -13.08 -3.82 22.88
C ALA A 152 -13.17 -2.76 21.78
N GLU A 153 -13.86 -1.66 22.09
CA GLU A 153 -14.01 -0.52 21.18
C GLU A 153 -12.80 0.42 21.23
N SER A 154 -12.37 0.91 20.07
CA SER A 154 -11.31 1.91 19.90
C SER A 154 -11.70 2.91 18.81
N PRO A 155 -11.61 4.23 19.09
CA PRO A 155 -11.74 5.23 18.05
C PRO A 155 -10.54 5.13 17.11
N VAL A 156 -10.76 5.49 15.84
CA VAL A 156 -9.71 5.60 14.84
C VAL A 156 -9.61 7.05 14.39
N GLN A 157 -8.43 7.64 14.56
CA GLN A 157 -8.05 8.94 14.01
C GLN A 157 -6.66 8.80 13.38
N ALA A 158 -6.62 8.19 12.21
CA ALA A 158 -5.40 7.77 11.57
C ALA A 158 -5.02 8.68 10.39
N ARG A 159 -3.72 8.70 10.09
CA ARG A 159 -3.25 8.99 8.73
C ARG A 159 -3.10 7.66 7.99
N GLY A 160 -3.06 7.72 6.67
CA GLY A 160 -2.88 6.53 5.85
C GLY A 160 -2.40 6.83 4.45
N MET A 161 -2.29 5.77 3.67
CA MET A 161 -2.08 5.80 2.23
C MET A 161 -3.02 4.80 1.58
N ARG A 162 -3.74 5.29 0.58
CA ARG A 162 -4.55 4.46 -0.31
C ARG A 162 -3.80 4.26 -1.61
N ASP A 163 -3.84 3.04 -2.13
CA ASP A 163 -3.35 2.70 -3.46
C ASP A 163 -4.49 2.24 -4.37
N ARG A 164 -4.24 2.36 -5.67
CA ARG A 164 -5.00 1.66 -6.69
C ARG A 164 -4.04 1.24 -7.79
N THR A 165 -4.04 -0.06 -8.11
CA THR A 165 -3.14 -0.63 -9.11
C THR A 165 -3.91 -1.51 -10.09
N TRP A 166 -3.72 -1.28 -11.39
CA TRP A 166 -4.23 -2.17 -12.42
C TRP A 166 -3.31 -2.29 -13.62
N GLY A 167 -3.23 -3.48 -14.22
CA GLY A 167 -2.37 -3.76 -15.36
C GLY A 167 -1.70 -5.12 -15.29
N PHE A 168 -0.94 -5.46 -16.34
CA PHE A 168 -0.17 -6.70 -16.37
C PHE A 168 1.02 -6.63 -15.42
N ARG A 169 1.02 -7.50 -14.40
CA ARG A 169 2.04 -7.54 -13.36
C ARG A 169 2.16 -8.93 -12.74
N ASP A 170 3.39 -9.40 -12.65
CA ASP A 170 3.82 -10.63 -12.00
C ASP A 170 5.11 -10.32 -11.22
N GLU A 171 4.96 -10.17 -9.90
CA GLU A 171 6.05 -9.79 -9.01
C GLU A 171 7.25 -10.75 -9.13
N SER A 172 6.97 -12.06 -9.16
CA SER A 172 8.00 -13.11 -9.20
C SER A 172 8.75 -13.14 -10.52
N ALA A 173 8.16 -12.63 -11.61
CA ALA A 173 8.79 -12.56 -12.92
C ALA A 173 9.54 -11.23 -13.15
N GLN A 174 9.11 -10.14 -12.52
CA GLN A 174 9.56 -8.79 -12.87
C GLN A 174 10.69 -8.24 -11.97
N TRP A 175 10.72 -8.59 -10.69
CA TRP A 175 11.77 -8.10 -9.76
C TRP A 175 12.19 -9.13 -8.71
N ILE A 176 13.40 -8.93 -8.20
CA ILE A 176 14.05 -9.79 -7.20
C ILE A 176 13.79 -9.24 -5.80
N GLU A 177 13.81 -7.92 -5.66
CA GLU A 177 13.64 -7.21 -4.40
C GLU A 177 12.97 -5.86 -4.68
N TYR A 178 12.16 -5.40 -3.74
CA TYR A 178 11.81 -3.99 -3.67
C TYR A 178 11.74 -3.49 -2.24
N ALA A 179 11.83 -2.17 -2.12
CA ALA A 179 11.64 -1.45 -0.88
C ALA A 179 10.81 -0.19 -1.14
N GLY A 180 9.82 0.07 -0.30
CA GLY A 180 8.98 1.25 -0.35
C GLY A 180 8.97 1.96 1.00
N LEU A 181 9.01 3.29 1.01
CA LEU A 181 8.73 4.10 2.19
C LEU A 181 7.51 4.95 1.90
N VAL A 182 6.51 4.84 2.77
CA VAL A 182 5.27 5.60 2.71
C VAL A 182 5.05 6.24 4.07
N ALA A 183 4.99 7.57 4.13
CA ALA A 183 4.89 8.28 5.40
C ALA A 183 4.18 9.62 5.26
N VAL A 184 3.54 10.05 6.35
CA VAL A 184 3.15 11.44 6.55
C VAL A 184 3.98 11.97 7.72
N ILE A 185 4.85 12.93 7.42
CA ILE A 185 5.69 13.63 8.40
C ILE A 185 5.28 15.08 8.36
N ASP A 186 4.69 15.54 9.46
CA ASP A 186 4.01 16.84 9.51
C ASP A 186 2.97 16.96 8.37
N ASP A 187 2.99 18.04 7.59
CA ASP A 187 2.10 18.25 6.44
C ASP A 187 2.70 17.81 5.11
N THR A 188 3.62 16.83 5.11
CA THR A 188 4.20 16.26 3.89
C THR A 188 3.97 14.77 3.80
N PHE A 189 3.36 14.35 2.69
CA PHE A 189 3.32 12.97 2.25
C PHE A 189 4.60 12.60 1.50
N ILE A 190 5.19 11.48 1.89
CA ILE A 190 6.35 10.87 1.26
C ILE A 190 5.90 9.50 0.76
N THR A 191 6.06 9.25 -0.53
CA THR A 191 5.96 7.90 -1.09
C THR A 191 7.13 7.70 -2.02
N VAL A 192 7.95 6.68 -1.77
CA VAL A 192 9.09 6.34 -2.63
C VAL A 192 9.24 4.84 -2.73
N MET A 193 9.70 4.38 -3.90
CA MET A 193 9.89 2.97 -4.19
C MET A 193 11.26 2.76 -4.84
N LYS A 194 11.89 1.62 -4.56
CA LYS A 194 13.10 1.17 -5.24
C LYS A 194 13.02 -0.31 -5.53
N PHE A 195 13.24 -0.68 -6.79
CA PHE A 195 13.16 -2.04 -7.28
C PHE A 195 14.53 -2.50 -7.80
N LEU A 196 14.85 -3.76 -7.53
CA LEU A 196 15.87 -4.53 -8.24
C LEU A 196 15.16 -5.46 -9.22
N GLY A 197 15.18 -5.11 -10.51
CA GLY A 197 14.56 -5.89 -11.58
C GLY A 197 15.18 -7.28 -11.73
N ALA A 198 14.45 -8.21 -12.33
CA ALA A 198 14.95 -9.54 -12.68
C ALA A 198 16.14 -9.49 -13.66
N ASP A 199 16.27 -8.38 -14.41
CA ASP A 199 17.39 -8.03 -15.29
C ASP A 199 18.60 -7.45 -14.54
N GLY A 200 18.52 -7.32 -13.21
CA GLY A 200 19.57 -6.73 -12.37
C GLY A 200 19.60 -5.19 -12.37
N THR A 201 18.66 -4.53 -13.05
CA THR A 201 18.59 -3.06 -13.05
C THR A 201 17.99 -2.53 -11.76
N LEU A 202 18.53 -1.42 -11.26
CA LEU A 202 17.94 -0.67 -10.15
C LEU A 202 17.11 0.49 -10.69
N ARG A 203 15.86 0.57 -10.27
CA ARG A 203 14.96 1.69 -10.57
C ARG A 203 14.42 2.26 -9.27
N SER A 204 14.32 3.58 -9.21
CA SER A 204 13.69 4.29 -8.10
C SER A 204 12.79 5.39 -8.63
N ASP A 205 11.72 5.65 -7.90
CA ASP A 205 10.80 6.74 -8.17
C ASP A 205 10.09 7.12 -6.87
N GLY A 206 9.43 8.26 -6.87
CA GLY A 206 8.55 8.66 -5.79
C GLY A 206 8.29 10.15 -5.76
N PHE A 207 7.62 10.56 -4.69
CA PHE A 207 7.04 11.88 -4.57
C PHE A 207 7.15 12.41 -3.14
N LEU A 208 7.44 13.70 -3.04
CA LEU A 208 7.21 14.53 -1.86
C LEU A 208 6.03 15.44 -2.17
N ILE A 209 4.93 15.28 -1.45
CA ILE A 209 3.67 15.96 -1.74
C ILE A 209 3.21 16.70 -0.49
N ASP A 210 2.94 17.99 -0.64
CA ASP A 210 2.35 18.84 0.39
C ASP A 210 1.13 19.59 -0.19
N ALA A 211 0.62 20.58 0.55
CA ALA A 211 -0.54 21.38 0.12
C ALA A 211 -0.26 22.24 -1.13
N ASP A 212 1.02 22.58 -1.38
CA ASP A 212 1.41 23.53 -2.41
C ASP A 212 1.88 22.83 -3.69
N ARG A 213 2.56 21.68 -3.56
CA ARG A 213 3.17 21.00 -4.72
C ARG A 213 3.39 19.50 -4.53
N SER A 214 3.59 18.84 -5.66
CA SER A 214 4.14 17.48 -5.78
C SER A 214 5.52 17.56 -6.43
N ARG A 215 6.54 17.03 -5.77
CA ARG A 215 7.92 16.98 -6.26
C ARG A 215 8.34 15.54 -6.49
N THR A 216 8.87 15.25 -7.68
CA THR A 216 9.42 13.93 -8.01
C THR A 216 10.76 13.69 -7.31
N ILE A 217 10.93 12.48 -6.79
CA ILE A 217 12.18 11.97 -6.23
C ILE A 217 13.01 11.35 -7.36
N ALA A 218 14.20 11.90 -7.57
CA ALA A 218 15.14 11.40 -8.57
C ALA A 218 15.94 10.18 -8.09
N ASP A 219 16.17 10.04 -6.79
CA ASP A 219 16.86 8.89 -6.21
C ASP A 219 16.50 8.69 -4.73
N VAL A 220 16.49 7.44 -4.30
CA VAL A 220 16.35 7.04 -2.90
C VAL A 220 17.38 5.99 -2.52
N THR A 221 17.97 6.12 -1.34
CA THR A 221 18.79 5.07 -0.72
C THR A 221 18.24 4.68 0.64
N PHE A 222 18.04 3.38 0.85
CA PHE A 222 17.61 2.82 2.13
C PHE A 222 18.81 2.31 2.94
N GLY A 223 18.95 2.79 4.17
CA GLY A 223 19.88 2.26 5.15
C GLY A 223 19.19 1.23 6.03
N ARG A 224 19.85 0.10 6.26
CA ARG A 224 19.36 -0.99 7.11
C ARG A 224 20.27 -1.20 8.34
N ASN A 225 19.73 -1.84 9.38
CA ASN A 225 20.51 -2.33 10.53
C ASN A 225 21.13 -3.72 10.23
N ALA A 226 21.83 -4.29 11.21
CA ALA A 226 22.47 -5.61 11.07
C ALA A 226 21.48 -6.78 10.87
N ALA A 227 20.21 -6.60 11.23
CA ALA A 227 19.14 -7.56 11.00
C ALA A 227 18.44 -7.36 9.64
N GLY A 228 18.96 -6.47 8.78
CA GLY A 228 18.37 -6.15 7.49
C GLY A 228 17.11 -5.29 7.58
N GLN A 229 16.76 -4.75 8.74
CA GLN A 229 15.55 -3.95 8.90
C GLN A 229 15.80 -2.47 8.60
N PHE A 230 14.77 -1.74 8.17
CA PHE A 230 14.85 -0.32 7.88
C PHE A 230 15.44 0.50 9.04
N ARG A 231 16.25 1.51 8.71
CA ARG A 231 16.82 2.48 9.65
C ARG A 231 16.64 3.90 9.17
N LEU A 232 16.84 4.15 7.87
CA LEU A 232 16.67 5.46 7.27
C LEU A 232 16.44 5.38 5.77
N ALA A 233 15.90 6.45 5.20
CA ALA A 233 15.93 6.75 3.77
C ALA A 233 16.66 8.07 3.54
N ARG A 234 17.46 8.14 2.46
CA ARG A 234 17.97 9.39 1.90
C ARG A 234 17.28 9.63 0.58
N LEU A 235 16.58 10.74 0.47
CA LEU A 235 15.79 11.13 -0.70
C LEU A 235 16.52 12.29 -1.37
N ARG A 236 16.56 12.29 -2.70
CA ARG A 236 16.97 13.44 -3.51
C ARG A 236 15.90 13.72 -4.54
N ASP A 237 15.37 14.94 -4.57
CA ASP A 237 14.40 15.35 -5.57
C ASP A 237 15.08 15.77 -6.90
N VAL A 238 14.26 16.02 -7.92
CA VAL A 238 14.74 16.46 -9.25
C VAL A 238 15.37 17.86 -9.26
N GLU A 239 15.09 18.68 -8.24
CA GLU A 239 15.69 20.01 -8.04
C GLU A 239 17.07 19.90 -7.34
N GLY A 240 17.38 18.72 -6.79
CA GLY A 240 18.63 18.42 -6.11
C GLY A 240 18.56 18.56 -4.60
N ASP A 241 17.40 18.93 -4.03
CA ASP A 241 17.20 18.99 -2.60
C ASP A 241 17.27 17.59 -1.99
N THR A 242 17.88 17.50 -0.82
CA THR A 242 18.04 16.23 -0.11
C THR A 242 17.26 16.22 1.18
N ARG A 243 16.60 15.10 1.47
CA ARG A 243 15.92 14.85 2.74
C ARG A 243 16.38 13.53 3.35
N VAL A 244 16.50 13.49 4.67
CA VAL A 244 16.75 12.26 5.41
C VAL A 244 15.55 11.95 6.27
N VAL A 245 15.03 10.72 6.15
CA VAL A 245 13.97 10.18 6.99
C VAL A 245 14.58 9.08 7.85
N THR A 246 14.45 9.16 9.17
CA THR A 246 15.02 8.19 10.12
C THR A 246 13.93 7.49 10.90
N LEU A 247 14.16 6.20 11.19
CA LEU A 247 13.37 5.43 12.12
C LEU A 247 13.58 5.92 13.56
N SER A 248 12.49 6.23 14.26
CA SER A 248 12.49 6.48 15.71
C SER A 248 12.10 5.23 16.48
N SER A 249 10.99 4.58 16.11
CA SER A 249 10.52 3.33 16.72
C SER A 249 9.68 2.48 15.75
N ARG A 250 9.68 1.17 15.96
CA ARG A 250 8.76 0.23 15.31
C ARG A 250 7.50 0.09 16.13
N LEU A 251 6.36 0.00 15.46
CA LEU A 251 5.05 0.07 16.09
C LEU A 251 4.21 -1.19 15.84
N ALA A 252 4.15 -1.65 14.59
CA ALA A 252 3.40 -2.84 14.19
C ALA A 252 3.94 -3.38 12.87
N GLY A 253 3.47 -4.54 12.41
CA GLY A 253 3.76 -4.97 11.05
C GLY A 253 2.95 -6.18 10.62
N PHE A 254 2.78 -6.32 9.31
CA PHE A 254 1.95 -7.34 8.69
C PHE A 254 2.64 -7.94 7.48
N PHE A 255 2.42 -9.23 7.25
CA PHE A 255 2.81 -9.87 6.00
C PHE A 255 1.86 -9.45 4.88
N VAL A 256 2.37 -9.05 3.72
CA VAL A 256 1.56 -8.72 2.54
C VAL A 256 1.71 -9.84 1.52
N PRO A 257 0.70 -10.71 1.35
CA PRO A 257 0.75 -11.73 0.34
C PRO A 257 0.63 -11.06 -1.04
N MET A 258 1.45 -11.50 -2.00
CA MET A 258 1.51 -10.91 -3.35
C MET A 258 1.01 -11.84 -4.46
N GLY A 259 0.79 -13.12 -4.16
CA GLY A 259 0.34 -14.11 -5.13
C GLY A 259 -0.51 -15.23 -4.52
N ALA A 260 -0.74 -16.27 -5.32
CA ALA A 260 -1.31 -17.54 -4.89
C ALA A 260 -0.22 -18.44 -4.27
N ASP A 261 -0.64 -19.49 -3.57
CA ASP A 261 0.27 -20.53 -3.10
C ASP A 261 0.99 -21.21 -4.27
N SER A 262 2.28 -21.52 -4.08
CA SER A 262 3.17 -22.05 -5.12
C SER A 262 4.28 -22.89 -4.51
N GLU A 263 4.70 -23.95 -5.22
CA GLU A 263 5.91 -24.73 -4.92
C GLU A 263 7.16 -24.18 -5.63
N GLY A 264 7.01 -23.10 -6.41
CA GLY A 264 8.10 -22.42 -7.11
C GLY A 264 8.53 -21.11 -6.42
N PRO A 265 9.23 -20.22 -7.16
CA PRO A 265 9.57 -18.90 -6.65
C PRO A 265 8.33 -18.15 -6.15
N SER A 266 8.42 -17.60 -4.92
CA SER A 266 7.32 -16.89 -4.28
C SER A 266 7.80 -15.54 -3.77
N PHE A 267 7.02 -14.50 -4.07
CA PHE A 267 7.35 -13.13 -3.68
C PHE A 267 6.69 -12.81 -2.33
N GLY A 268 7.51 -12.68 -1.28
CA GLY A 268 7.07 -12.33 0.07
C GLY A 268 7.22 -10.85 0.31
N THR A 269 6.20 -10.21 0.90
CA THR A 269 6.26 -8.78 1.24
C THR A 269 5.87 -8.57 2.71
N TYR A 270 6.45 -7.56 3.35
CA TYR A 270 6.17 -7.22 4.74
C TYR A 270 6.14 -5.71 4.94
N ASP A 271 5.10 -5.24 5.63
CA ASP A 271 4.95 -3.85 6.07
C ASP A 271 5.40 -3.70 7.52
N ASP A 272 6.34 -2.80 7.76
CA ASP A 272 6.79 -2.39 9.10
C ASP A 272 6.28 -0.97 9.38
N PHE A 273 5.28 -0.83 10.26
CA PHE A 273 4.72 0.45 10.69
C PHE A 273 5.62 1.09 11.74
N MET A 274 5.92 2.37 11.55
CA MET A 274 7.00 3.04 12.27
C MET A 274 6.65 4.49 12.63
N ALA A 275 7.22 4.95 13.74
CA ALA A 275 7.41 6.37 13.99
C ALA A 275 8.69 6.82 13.28
N LEU A 276 8.61 7.98 12.62
CA LEU A 276 9.64 8.50 11.74
C LEU A 276 9.97 9.95 12.09
N GLU A 277 11.20 10.34 11.79
CA GLU A 277 11.69 11.71 11.95
C GLU A 277 12.34 12.22 10.67
N SER A 278 12.13 13.49 10.36
CA SER A 278 12.81 14.20 9.27
C SER A 278 12.85 15.69 9.57
N ASP A 279 14.01 16.34 9.43
CA ASP A 279 14.17 17.78 9.63
C ASP A 279 13.62 18.29 11.00
N ASN A 280 13.84 17.51 12.08
CA ASN A 280 13.29 17.73 13.43
C ASN A 280 11.75 17.71 13.54
N ARG A 281 11.07 17.17 12.53
CA ARG A 281 9.63 16.90 12.54
C ARG A 281 9.39 15.42 12.72
N SER A 282 8.33 15.09 13.44
CA SER A 282 7.90 13.71 13.67
C SER A 282 6.73 13.36 12.77
N GLY A 283 6.64 12.09 12.43
CA GLY A 283 5.54 11.53 11.68
C GLY A 283 5.48 10.04 11.85
N ALA A 284 4.68 9.42 10.99
CA ALA A 284 4.54 7.98 10.97
C ALA A 284 4.21 7.50 9.55
N GLY A 285 4.36 6.21 9.37
CA GLY A 285 4.19 5.56 8.09
C GLY A 285 4.56 4.10 8.18
N PHE A 286 4.83 3.50 7.04
CA PHE A 286 5.36 2.15 6.96
C PHE A 286 6.48 2.05 5.94
N PHE A 287 7.30 1.04 6.13
CA PHE A 287 8.28 0.60 5.15
C PHE A 287 7.90 -0.79 4.70
N GLU A 288 7.64 -0.89 3.40
CA GLU A 288 7.33 -2.14 2.74
C GLU A 288 8.62 -2.74 2.18
N GLN A 289 8.85 -4.02 2.42
CA GLN A 289 9.96 -4.74 1.81
C GLN A 289 9.48 -6.03 1.17
N GLY A 290 9.88 -6.22 -0.07
CA GLY A 290 9.53 -7.36 -0.88
C GLY A 290 10.76 -8.12 -1.32
N ILE A 291 10.77 -9.45 -1.17
CA ILE A 291 11.87 -10.31 -1.62
C ILE A 291 11.31 -11.54 -2.33
N LEU A 292 11.94 -11.89 -3.45
CA LEU A 292 11.68 -13.14 -4.16
C LEU A 292 12.43 -14.30 -3.51
N HIS A 293 11.68 -15.21 -2.90
CA HIS A 293 12.21 -16.46 -2.36
C HIS A 293 12.42 -17.47 -3.48
N ARG A 294 13.65 -18.01 -3.60
CA ARG A 294 14.06 -18.91 -4.69
C ARG A 294 14.69 -20.23 -4.21
N VAL A 295 14.72 -20.45 -2.90
CA VAL A 295 15.13 -21.72 -2.30
C VAL A 295 13.84 -22.40 -1.86
N PHE A 296 13.41 -23.39 -2.61
CA PHE A 296 12.17 -24.15 -2.46
C PHE A 296 12.47 -25.65 -2.52
#